data_AF-A0A9W6J6S4-F1
#
_entry.id   AF-A0A9W6J6S4-F1
#
_cell.length_a   1.000
_cell.length_b   1.000
_cell.length_c   1.000
_cell.angle_alpha   90.00
_cell.angle_beta   90.00
_cell.angle_gamma   90.00
#
_symmetry.space_group_name_H-M   'P 1'
#
loop_
_entity.id
_entity.type
_entity.pdbx_description
1 polymer ?
#
loop_
_entity_poly.entity_id
_entity_poly.type
_entity_poly.pdbx_seq_one_letter_code
_entity_poly.pdbx_strand_id
1 'polypeptide(L)'
;MADHGVTEYAKADGNDYAEHRGTYHFFTKLTLVGTMSLVCFMVAFAIGGANGHWGLFTVGTLASVAACAIGLASQDGKPKLLFGLLGVLVLALIITS
;
A
#
# COMPACT_ATOMS: atom_id res chain seq x y z
N MET A 1 -11.81 6.72 -39.19
CA MET A 1 -11.22 5.95 -38.08
C MET A 1 -11.99 4.65 -38.02
N ALA A 2 -11.35 3.53 -38.31
CA ALA A 2 -12.03 2.24 -38.28
C ALA A 2 -12.44 1.92 -36.83
N ASP A 3 -13.67 1.46 -36.69
CA ASP A 3 -14.28 1.07 -35.43
C ASP A 3 -13.67 -0.26 -34.96
N HIS A 4 -12.51 -0.17 -34.32
CA HIS A 4 -11.81 -1.32 -33.71
C HIS A 4 -12.33 -1.60 -32.29
N GLY A 5 -13.53 -1.13 -31.96
CA GLY A 5 -13.87 -0.71 -30.60
C GLY A 5 -14.13 -1.81 -29.58
N VAL A 6 -14.62 -3.00 -29.94
CA VAL A 6 -15.20 -3.89 -28.91
C VAL A 6 -15.03 -5.41 -29.16
N THR A 7 -15.16 -5.89 -30.40
CA THR A 7 -15.31 -7.34 -30.64
C THR A 7 -14.02 -8.09 -30.94
N GLU A 8 -13.04 -7.44 -31.55
CA GLU A 8 -11.88 -8.15 -32.12
C GLU A 8 -10.92 -8.62 -31.03
N TYR A 9 -10.62 -7.78 -30.03
CA TYR A 9 -9.80 -8.19 -28.88
C TYR A 9 -10.54 -9.18 -27.96
N ALA A 10 -11.84 -8.99 -27.71
CA ALA A 10 -12.61 -9.86 -26.81
C ALA A 10 -12.77 -11.30 -27.33
N LYS A 11 -12.66 -11.51 -28.65
CA LYS A 11 -12.76 -12.83 -29.30
C LYS A 11 -11.48 -13.27 -30.02
N ALA A 12 -10.39 -12.51 -29.93
CA ALA A 12 -9.12 -12.93 -30.48
C ALA A 12 -8.67 -14.23 -29.81
N ASP A 13 -8.39 -15.25 -30.62
CA ASP A 13 -7.78 -16.49 -30.14
C ASP A 13 -6.49 -16.14 -29.39
N GLY A 14 -6.42 -16.48 -28.10
CA GLY A 14 -5.29 -16.18 -27.22
C GLY A 14 -5.44 -14.94 -26.32
N ASN A 15 -6.58 -14.23 -26.31
CA ASN A 15 -6.82 -13.15 -25.34
C ASN A 15 -7.10 -13.72 -23.93
N ASP A 16 -6.07 -13.84 -23.08
CA ASP A 16 -6.23 -14.18 -21.66
C ASP A 16 -6.54 -12.93 -20.80
N TYR A 17 -7.71 -12.35 -21.06
CA TYR A 17 -8.21 -11.21 -20.31
C TYR A 17 -8.50 -11.55 -18.82
N ALA A 18 -8.63 -12.82 -18.47
CA ALA A 18 -8.82 -13.25 -17.09
C ALA A 18 -7.51 -13.11 -16.30
N GLU A 19 -6.40 -13.57 -16.86
CA GLU A 19 -5.08 -13.45 -16.26
C GLU A 19 -4.67 -11.98 -16.11
N HIS A 20 -4.86 -11.15 -17.15
CA HIS A 20 -4.58 -9.71 -17.08
C HIS A 20 -5.33 -8.99 -15.95
N ARG A 21 -6.60 -9.34 -15.72
CA ARG A 21 -7.38 -8.78 -14.61
C ARG A 21 -6.79 -9.17 -13.27
N GLY A 22 -6.41 -10.44 -13.10
CA GLY A 22 -5.74 -10.92 -11.89
C GLY A 22 -4.45 -10.15 -11.59
N THR A 23 -3.58 -10.01 -12.58
CA THR A 23 -2.32 -9.24 -12.45
C THR A 23 -2.59 -7.77 -12.12
N TYR A 24 -3.56 -7.14 -12.78
CA TYR A 24 -3.89 -5.74 -12.53
C TYR A 24 -4.44 -5.52 -11.11
N HIS A 25 -5.30 -6.42 -10.63
CA HIS A 25 -5.78 -6.39 -9.25
C HIS A 25 -4.64 -6.55 -8.24
N PHE A 26 -3.70 -7.46 -8.49
CA PHE A 26 -2.53 -7.62 -7.63
C PHE A 26 -1.63 -6.38 -7.65
N PHE A 27 -1.34 -5.84 -8.84
CA PHE A 27 -0.52 -4.64 -9.02
C PHE A 27 -1.10 -3.44 -8.26
N THR A 28 -2.38 -3.13 -8.48
CA THR A 28 -3.04 -1.98 -7.82
C THR A 28 -3.04 -2.14 -6.29
N LYS A 29 -3.28 -3.35 -5.79
CA LYS A 29 -3.18 -3.66 -4.36
C LYS A 29 -1.76 -3.47 -3.83
N LEU A 30 -0.75 -3.99 -4.52
CA LEU A 30 0.67 -3.84 -4.16
C LEU A 30 1.05 -2.36 -4.10
N THR A 31 0.68 -1.57 -5.11
CA THR A 31 0.96 -0.13 -5.17
C THR A 31 0.30 0.61 -4.01
N LEU A 32 -0.99 0.36 -3.75
CA LEU A 32 -1.72 1.04 -2.68
C LEU A 32 -1.16 0.71 -1.29
N VAL A 33 -1.02 -0.59 -0.98
CA VAL A 33 -0.52 -1.05 0.33
C VAL A 33 0.95 -0.63 0.52
N GLY A 34 1.78 -0.78 -0.51
CA GLY A 34 3.19 -0.40 -0.48
C GLY A 34 3.40 1.10 -0.29
N THR A 35 2.63 1.94 -1.00
CA THR A 35 2.70 3.40 -0.84
C THR A 35 2.30 3.81 0.58
N MET A 36 1.20 3.26 1.11
CA MET A 36 0.77 3.54 2.47
C MET A 36 1.78 3.07 3.52
N SER A 37 2.42 1.92 3.31
CA SER A 37 3.50 1.43 4.18
C SER A 37 4.69 2.39 4.20
N LEU A 38 5.09 2.89 3.02
CA LEU A 38 6.18 3.87 2.91
C LEU A 38 5.85 5.18 3.64
N VAL A 39 4.61 5.67 3.55
CA VAL A 39 4.18 6.87 4.29
C VAL A 39 4.29 6.65 5.80
N CYS A 40 3.79 5.53 6.33
CA CYS A 40 3.94 5.20 7.75
C CYS A 40 5.41 5.13 8.18
N PHE A 41 6.26 4.51 7.36
CA PHE A 41 7.70 4.44 7.61
C PHE A 41 8.35 5.84 7.63
N MET A 42 8.01 6.73 6.70
CA MET A 42 8.52 8.10 6.68
C MET A 42 8.13 8.90 7.92
N VAL A 43 6.89 8.75 8.41
CA VAL A 43 6.45 9.41 9.65
C VAL A 43 7.18 8.83 10.88
N ALA A 44 7.32 7.50 10.94
CA ALA A 44 8.12 6.86 12.00
C ALA A 44 9.58 7.33 11.96
N PHE A 45 10.15 7.49 10.76
CA PHE A 45 11.51 7.99 10.59
C PHE A 45 11.64 9.44 11.00
N ALA A 46 10.64 10.30 10.76
CA ALA A 46 10.64 11.66 11.29
C ALA A 46 10.71 11.67 12.83
N ILE A 47 9.93 10.82 13.51
CA ILE A 47 9.97 10.67 14.98
C ILE A 47 11.38 10.28 15.47
N GLY A 48 12.02 9.29 14.84
CA GLY A 48 13.34 8.82 15.27
C GLY A 48 14.50 9.67 14.80
N GLY A 49 14.58 9.90 13.50
CA GLY A 49 15.69 10.57 12.83
C GLY A 49 15.70 12.08 13.00
N ALA A 50 14.53 12.74 13.01
CA ALA A 50 14.45 14.18 13.21
C ALA A 50 14.36 14.57 14.69
N ASN A 51 13.52 13.86 15.46
CA ASN A 51 13.25 14.21 16.87
C ASN A 51 14.05 13.37 17.89
N GLY A 52 14.90 12.43 17.44
CA GLY A 52 15.77 11.63 18.32
C GLY A 52 15.11 10.42 19.01
N HIS A 53 13.84 10.13 18.73
CA HIS A 53 13.08 9.07 19.41
C HIS A 53 13.22 7.69 18.72
N TRP A 54 14.44 7.16 18.66
CA TRP A 54 14.77 5.92 17.92
C TRP A 54 14.00 4.67 18.36
N GLY A 55 13.63 4.59 19.64
CA GLY A 55 12.78 3.49 20.14
C GLY A 55 11.40 3.49 19.48
N LEU A 56 10.76 4.66 19.37
CA LEU A 56 9.46 4.80 18.70
C LEU A 56 9.57 4.57 17.20
N PHE A 57 10.66 5.02 16.56
CA PHE A 57 10.93 4.68 15.16
C PHE A 57 11.00 3.17 14.92
N THR A 58 11.67 2.44 15.81
CA THR A 58 11.83 0.99 15.69
C THR A 58 10.47 0.30 15.76
N VAL A 59 9.66 0.64 16.78
CA VAL A 59 8.30 0.11 16.94
C VAL A 59 7.40 0.49 15.76
N GLY A 60 7.43 1.75 15.32
CA GLY A 60 6.64 2.24 14.18
C GLY A 60 7.03 1.55 12.86
N THR A 61 8.31 1.27 12.65
CA THR A 61 8.80 0.53 11.48
C THR A 61 8.31 -0.91 11.49
N LEU A 62 8.45 -1.62 12.60
CA LEU A 62 7.97 -3.00 12.72
C LEU A 62 6.45 -3.09 12.54
N ALA A 63 5.71 -2.15 13.13
CA ALA A 63 4.25 -2.05 12.95
C ALA A 63 3.88 -1.78 11.48
N SER A 64 4.63 -0.92 10.78
CA SER A 64 4.40 -0.63 9.35
C SER A 64 4.64 -1.85 8.47
N VAL A 65 5.71 -2.61 8.72
CA VAL A 65 6.01 -3.87 8.03
C VAL A 65 4.91 -4.91 8.27
N ALA A 66 4.48 -5.09 9.53
CA ALA A 66 3.42 -6.03 9.86
C ALA A 66 2.08 -5.64 9.20
N ALA A 67 1.70 -4.36 9.28
CA ALA A 67 0.48 -3.86 8.65
C ALA A 67 0.52 -3.95 7.11
N CYS A 68 1.70 -3.77 6.50
CA CYS A 68 1.92 -3.99 5.07
C CYS A 68 1.68 -5.46 4.70
N ALA A 69 2.28 -6.40 5.43
CA ALA A 69 2.09 -7.83 5.19
C ALA A 69 0.61 -8.24 5.30
N ILE A 70 -0.10 -7.74 6.31
CA ILE A 70 -1.55 -7.97 6.46
C ILE A 70 -2.34 -7.35 5.30
N GLY A 71 -2.00 -6.13 4.89
CA GLY A 71 -2.61 -5.47 3.74
C GLY A 71 -2.42 -6.26 2.44
N LEU A 72 -1.22 -6.79 2.21
CA LEU A 72 -0.91 -7.63 1.05
C LEU A 72 -1.58 -9.01 1.12
N ALA A 73 -1.85 -9.55 2.30
CA ALA A 73 -2.59 -10.80 2.47
C ALA A 73 -4.12 -10.63 2.39
N SER A 74 -4.63 -9.40 2.53
CA SER A 74 -6.08 -9.12 2.58
C SER A 74 -6.82 -9.43 1.27
N GLN A 75 -8.06 -9.90 1.34
CA GLN A 75 -8.86 -10.18 0.14
C GLN A 75 -9.35 -8.90 -0.55
N ASP A 76 -9.61 -7.83 0.22
CA ASP A 76 -10.17 -6.57 -0.30
C ASP A 76 -9.10 -5.56 -0.75
N GLY A 77 -7.82 -5.82 -0.44
CA GLY A 77 -6.70 -4.93 -0.76
C GLY A 77 -6.74 -3.58 -0.04
N LYS A 78 -7.63 -3.40 0.94
CA LYS A 78 -7.85 -2.12 1.62
C LYS A 78 -6.87 -2.00 2.81
N PRO A 79 -5.95 -1.01 2.82
CA PRO A 79 -4.91 -0.90 3.84
C PRO A 79 -5.42 -0.27 5.15
N LYS A 80 -6.52 -0.79 5.72
CA LYS A 80 -7.21 -0.23 6.90
C LYS A 80 -6.28 -0.07 8.11
N LEU A 81 -5.45 -1.08 8.37
CA LEU A 81 -4.48 -1.06 9.47
C LEU A 81 -3.39 -0.01 9.25
N LEU A 82 -2.94 0.21 8.00
CA LEU A 82 -1.97 1.26 7.69
C LEU A 82 -2.58 2.65 7.87
N PHE A 83 -3.84 2.87 7.53
CA PHE A 83 -4.51 4.15 7.82
C PHE A 83 -4.65 4.40 9.32
N GLY A 84 -5.04 3.38 10.10
CA GLY A 84 -5.09 3.48 11.56
C GLY A 84 -3.71 3.76 12.16
N LEU A 85 -2.69 3.03 11.71
CA LEU A 85 -1.31 3.23 12.14
C LEU A 85 -0.80 4.62 11.78
N LEU A 86 -1.08 5.13 10.58
CA LEU A 86 -0.70 6.47 10.17
C LEU A 86 -1.28 7.52 11.12
N GLY A 87 -2.56 7.40 11.50
CA GLY A 87 -3.18 8.30 12.48
C GLY A 87 -2.44 8.29 13.81
N VAL A 88 -2.10 7.11 14.33
CA VAL A 88 -1.32 6.98 15.58
C VAL A 88 0.08 7.56 15.45
N LEU A 89 0.79 7.29 14.35
CA LEU A 89 2.13 7.81 14.11
C LEU A 89 2.14 9.33 13.93
N VAL A 90 1.14 9.91 13.27
CA VAL A 90 1.01 11.37 13.15
C VAL A 90 0.77 12.00 14.51
N LEU A 91 -0.10 11.42 15.35
CA LEU A 91 -0.28 11.90 16.73
C LEU A 91 1.01 11.77 17.54
N ALA A 92 1.73 10.65 17.42
CA ALA A 92 3.01 10.45 18.08
C ALA A 92 4.05 11.48 17.61
N LEU A 93 4.10 11.79 16.31
CA LEU A 93 4.96 12.83 15.77
C LEU A 93 4.64 14.18 16.40
N ILE A 94 3.38 14.59 16.45
CA ILE A 94 2.96 15.88 17.06
C ILE A 94 3.39 15.95 18.53
N ILE A 95 3.24 14.86 19.30
CA ILE A 95 3.56 14.84 20.73
C ILE A 95 5.09 14.83 20.97
N THR A 96 5.87 14.30 20.04
CA THR A 96 7.32 14.15 20.15
C THR A 96 8.10 15.23 19.41
N SER A 97 7.41 16.23 18.83
CA SER A 97 7.98 17.38 18.12
C SER A 97 8.36 18.52 19.07
#